data_AF-A0A1L8ZA44-F1
#
_entry.id   AF-A0A1L8ZA44-F1
#
_cell.length_a   1.000
_cell.length_b   1.000
_cell.length_c   1.000
_cell.angle_alpha   90.00
_cell.angle_beta   90.00
_cell.angle_gamma   90.00
#
_symmetry.space_group_name_H-M   'P 1'
#
loop_
_entity.id
_entity.type
_entity.pdbx_description
1 polymer ?
#
loop_
_entity_poly.entity_id
_entity_poly.type
_entity_poly.pdbx_seq_one_letter_code
_entity_poly.pdbx_strand_id
1 'polypeptide(L)' 'YFDNINDIKPEMLADSIRNAKLAALEFAKHSSSKLGKIKNANQGYFEFLPIDRSLGAQERYPKKIIRIVTTVSYYLD' A
#
# COMPACT_ATOMS: atom_id res chain seq x y z
N TYR A 1 13.09 11.07 -19.66
CA TYR A 1 12.63 10.85 -18.28
C TYR A 1 11.85 9.53 -18.33
N PHE A 2 12.08 8.57 -17.43
CA PHE A 2 11.47 7.24 -17.54
C PHE A 2 10.03 7.32 -16.98
N ASP A 3 9.04 7.41 -17.86
CA ASP A 3 7.66 7.79 -17.54
C ASP A 3 6.72 6.62 -17.19
N ASN A 4 7.16 5.36 -17.36
CA ASN A 4 6.37 4.15 -17.09
C ASN A 4 5.85 4.03 -15.65
N ILE A 5 6.35 4.84 -14.71
CA ILE A 5 5.87 4.77 -13.34
C ILE A 5 4.48 5.37 -13.15
N ASN A 6 4.13 6.38 -13.95
CA ASN A 6 2.81 6.99 -13.83
C ASN A 6 1.71 6.02 -14.28
N ASP A 7 2.05 5.06 -15.14
CA ASP A 7 1.12 4.05 -15.64
C ASP A 7 0.88 2.92 -14.63
N ILE A 8 1.90 2.55 -13.83
CA ILE A 8 1.75 1.48 -12.82
C ILE A 8 1.14 1.98 -11.50
N LYS A 9 1.25 3.29 -11.20
CA LYS A 9 0.76 3.88 -9.94
C LYS A 9 -0.73 3.59 -9.68
N PRO A 10 -1.64 3.75 -10.65
CA PRO A 10 -3.06 3.41 -10.46
C PRO A 10 -3.28 1.93 -10.12
N GLU A 11 -2.60 1.03 -10.81
CA GLU A 11 -2.71 -0.42 -10.57
C GLU A 11 -2.20 -0.80 -9.18
N MET A 12 -1.02 -0.30 -8.80
CA MET A 12 -0.45 -0.50 -7.46
C MET A 12 -1.37 0.01 -6.34
N LEU A 13 -2.04 1.14 -6.55
CA LEU A 13 -3.03 1.66 -5.61
C LEU A 13 -4.25 0.74 -5.50
N ALA A 14 -4.79 0.30 -6.63
CA ALA A 14 -5.93 -0.62 -6.66
C ALA A 14 -5.60 -1.92 -5.92
N ASP A 15 -4.41 -2.48 -6.12
CA ASP A 15 -3.91 -3.66 -5.40
C ASP A 15 -3.80 -3.43 -3.90
N SER A 16 -3.23 -2.29 -3.50
CA SER A 16 -3.10 -1.92 -2.09
C SER A 16 -4.46 -1.83 -1.40
N ILE A 17 -5.46 -1.21 -2.05
CA ILE A 17 -6.83 -1.10 -1.54
C ILE A 17 -7.49 -2.48 -1.45
N ARG A 18 -7.34 -3.32 -2.48
CA ARG A 18 -7.89 -4.69 -2.49
C ARG A 18 -7.31 -5.53 -1.34
N ASN A 19 -6.00 -5.48 -1.15
CA ASN A 19 -5.31 -6.20 -0.08
C ASN A 19 -5.74 -5.71 1.31
N ALA A 20 -5.87 -4.38 1.49
CA ALA A 20 -6.37 -3.81 2.74
C ALA A 20 -7.80 -4.28 3.07
N LYS A 21 -8.68 -4.35 2.06
CA LYS A 21 -10.05 -4.88 2.23
C LYS A 21 -10.06 -6.37 2.59
N LEU A 22 -9.24 -7.19 1.92
CA LEU A 22 -9.14 -8.61 2.23
C LEU A 22 -8.66 -8.86 3.67
N ALA A 23 -7.64 -8.11 4.11
CA ALA A 23 -7.17 -8.17 5.48
C ALA A 23 -8.29 -7.79 6.48
N ALA A 24 -9.03 -6.72 6.22
CA ALA A 24 -10.14 -6.29 7.06
C ALA A 24 -11.27 -7.34 7.15
N LEU A 25 -11.58 -8.02 6.05
CA LEU A 25 -12.54 -9.13 6.04
C LEU A 25 -12.07 -10.31 6.91
N GLU A 26 -10.79 -10.66 6.83
CA GLU A 26 -10.22 -11.74 7.63
C GLU A 26 -10.26 -11.39 9.12
N PHE A 27 -9.93 -10.14 9.49
CA PHE A 27 -10.08 -9.66 10.88
C PHE A 27 -11.52 -9.75 11.37
N ALA A 28 -12.49 -9.30 10.57
CA ALA A 28 -13.91 -9.37 10.92
C ALA A 28 -14.36 -10.82 11.15
N LYS A 29 -13.93 -11.74 10.27
CA LYS A 29 -14.20 -13.18 10.40
C LYS A 29 -13.64 -13.75 11.71
N HIS A 30 -12.39 -13.44 12.06
CA HIS A 30 -11.78 -13.91 13.31
C HIS A 30 -12.37 -13.24 14.57
N SER A 31 -12.92 -12.03 14.45
CA SER A 31 -13.60 -11.36 15.56
C SER A 31 -15.09 -11.72 15.69
N SER A 32 -15.60 -12.63 14.87
CA SER A 32 -17.04 -12.96 14.79
C SER A 32 -17.93 -11.74 14.53
N SER A 33 -17.40 -10.73 13.85
CA SER A 33 -18.09 -9.50 13.45
C SER A 33 -18.26 -9.42 11.94
N LYS A 34 -19.17 -8.58 11.49
CA LYS A 34 -19.31 -8.25 10.07
C LYS A 34 -18.48 -7.02 9.75
N LEU A 35 -17.83 -7.01 8.58
CA LEU A 35 -17.15 -5.82 8.09
C LEU A 35 -18.20 -4.78 7.68
N GLY A 36 -18.22 -3.66 8.39
CA GLY A 36 -19.13 -2.55 8.17
C GLY A 36 -18.61 -1.53 7.14
N LYS A 37 -19.16 -0.32 7.18
CA LYS A 37 -18.77 0.78 6.27
C LYS A 37 -17.33 1.25 6.54
N ILE A 38 -16.72 1.85 5.52
CA ILE A 38 -15.44 2.56 5.67
C ILE A 38 -15.65 3.72 6.64
N LYS A 39 -14.86 3.75 7.70
CA LYS A 39 -14.77 4.86 8.66
C LYS A 39 -13.86 5.94 8.12
N ASN A 40 -12.61 5.58 7.83
CA ASN A 40 -11.59 6.46 7.28
C ASN A 40 -10.81 5.74 6.18
N ALA A 41 -10.39 6.49 5.16
CA ALA A 41 -9.43 6.02 4.16
C ALA A 41 -8.36 7.10 3.98
N ASN A 42 -7.09 6.69 4.01
CA ASN A 42 -5.94 7.55 3.77
C ASN A 42 -4.96 6.82 2.84
N GLN A 43 -4.62 7.47 1.73
CA GLN A 43 -3.56 7.02 0.84
C GLN A 43 -2.27 7.73 1.23
N GLY A 44 -1.26 6.95 1.64
CA GLY A 44 0.08 7.44 1.87
C GLY A 44 0.83 7.74 0.57
N TYR A 45 2.01 8.33 0.72
CA TYR A 45 2.86 8.69 -0.42
C TYR A 45 3.52 7.46 -1.06
N PHE A 46 3.87 7.58 -2.34
CA PHE A 46 4.74 6.64 -3.00
C PHE A 46 6.18 6.87 -2.54
N GLU A 47 6.79 5.85 -1.95
CA GLU A 47 8.20 5.87 -1.51
C GLU A 47 9.07 5.16 -2.54
N PHE A 48 10.24 5.75 -2.81
CA PHE A 48 11.26 5.19 -3.68
C PHE A 48 12.45 4.76 -2.85
N LEU A 49 12.59 3.47 -2.62
CA LEU A 49 13.62 2.94 -1.74
C LEU A 49 14.73 2.28 -2.58
N PRO A 50 16.01 2.48 -2.24
CA PRO A 50 17.07 1.69 -2.83
C PRO A 50 16.91 0.21 -2.42
N ILE A 51 17.27 -0.73 -3.32
CA ILE A 51 17.21 -2.17 -3.03
C ILE A 51 18.19 -2.56 -1.92
N ASP A 52 19.38 -1.98 -1.95
CA ASP A 52 20.40 -2.21 -0.93
C ASP A 52 20.47 -0.99 0.00
N ARG A 53 20.33 -1.26 1.30
CA ARG A 53 20.29 -0.25 2.37
C ARG A 53 21.60 -0.21 3.16
N SER A 54 22.60 -1.03 2.79
CA SER A 54 23.84 -1.21 3.55
C SER A 54 24.90 -0.15 3.29
N LEU A 55 24.79 0.63 2.21
CA LEU A 55 25.79 1.64 1.84
C LEU A 55 25.14 3.03 1.81
N GLY A 56 25.69 3.96 2.59
CA GLY A 56 25.17 5.31 2.84
C GLY A 56 25.07 6.26 1.64
N ALA A 57 25.19 5.77 0.41
CA ALA A 57 25.04 6.54 -0.82
C ALA A 57 23.83 6.06 -1.63
N GLN A 58 22.64 6.55 -1.26
CA GLN A 58 21.36 6.22 -1.89
C GLN A 58 21.30 6.56 -3.41
N GLU A 59 22.21 7.40 -3.89
CA GLU A 59 22.21 7.91 -5.26
C GLU A 59 22.67 6.89 -6.32
N ARG A 60 23.32 5.78 -5.93
CA ARG A 60 24.02 4.89 -6.87
C ARG A 60 23.28 3.59 -7.21
N TYR A 61 21.99 3.48 -6.90
CA TYR A 61 21.22 2.25 -7.13
C TYR A 61 20.42 2.31 -8.44
N PRO A 62 20.75 1.48 -9.46
CA PRO A 62 20.02 1.44 -10.72
C PRO A 62 18.62 0.83 -10.58
N LYS A 63 18.35 0.12 -9.48
CA LYS A 63 17.06 -0.48 -9.19
C LYS A 63 16.47 0.15 -7.92
N LYS A 64 15.20 0.56 -8.00
CA LYS A 64 14.45 1.13 -6.87
C LYS A 64 13.20 0.30 -6.60
N ILE A 65 12.85 0.16 -5.33
CA ILE A 65 11.59 -0.41 -4.87
C ILE A 65 10.60 0.74 -4.77
N ILE A 66 9.44 0.59 -5.41
CA ILE A 66 8.33 1.50 -5.27
C ILE A 66 7.40 0.91 -4.21
N ARG A 67 7.13 1.68 -3.17
CA ARG A 67 6.22 1.29 -2.10
C ARG A 67 5.07 2.27 -2.03
N ILE A 68 3.86 1.74 -1.90
CA ILE A 68 2.66 2.51 -1.58
C ILE A 68 2.06 1.95 -0.30
N VAL A 69 1.62 2.83 0.58
CA VAL A 69 0.92 2.47 1.81
C VAL A 69 -0.47 3.07 1.75
N THR A 70 -1.51 2.22 1.83
CA THR A 70 -2.90 2.67 1.94
C THR A 70 -3.47 2.18 3.25
N THR A 71 -4.00 3.10 4.04
CA THR A 71 -4.61 2.80 5.34
C THR A 71 -6.11 2.99 5.23
N VAL A 72 -6.88 1.92 5.45
CA VAL A 72 -8.35 1.98 5.46
C VAL A 72 -8.85 1.40 6.78
N SER A 73 -9.71 2.13 7.47
CA SER A 73 -10.35 1.71 8.71
C SER A 73 -11.84 1.47 8.47
N TYR A 74 -12.37 0.39 9.02
CA TYR A 74 -13.77 -0.01 8.90
C TYR A 74 -14.43 -0.07 10.26
N TYR A 75 -15.75 0.08 10.28
CA TYR A 75 -16.55 -0.36 11.42
C TYR A 75 -16.67 -1.90 11.42
N LEU A 76 -16.80 -2.48 12.61
CA LEU A 76 -17.14 -3.88 12.81
C LEU A 76 -18.48 -3.94 13.52
N ASP A 77 -19.42 -4.71 12.98
CA ASP A 77 -20.76 -4.94 13.52
C ASP A 77 -20.87 -6.31 14.19
#